data_AF-A0A2T4VCH8-F1
#
_entry.id   AF-A0A2T4VCH8-F1
#
_cell.length_a   1.000
_cell.length_b   1.000
_cell.length_c   1.000
_cell.angle_alpha   90.00
_cell.angle_beta   90.00
_cell.angle_gamma   90.00
#
_symmetry.space_group_name_H-M   'P 1'
#
loop_
_entity.id
_entity.type
_entity.pdbx_description
1 polymer ?
#
loop_
_entity_poly.entity_id
_entity_poly.type
_entity_poly.pdbx_seq_one_letter_code
_entity_poly.pdbx_strand_id
1 'polypeptide(L)'
;MLPTVGMVVGVVFGALTSSGGELHAGDVFAAGDAPRRMLLMPAGDGGSMEEERGGTSGEARPERTEHALRTHRTLSVVTTGSLLVTAALGTLTAINEGTAFHDGRCTTGHPLLGDYGCESLHIVHGASAILSVVLYTATAVQGLPLGLNQSEGPLYRILSYVHLVGIVLQPILGLITSYPEVIGINPGAREHFGDVMRTIHIGVGYVTVAAYATTTVLEF
;
A
#
# COMPACT_ATOMS: atom_id res chain seq x y z
N MET A 1 -17.26 -24.93 0.32
CA MET A 1 -17.11 -24.57 -1.10
C MET A 1 -16.21 -23.34 -1.18
N LEU A 2 -14.90 -23.48 -1.39
CA LEU A 2 -13.94 -22.37 -1.54
C LEU A 2 -13.08 -22.58 -2.81
N PRO A 3 -13.48 -22.02 -3.97
CA PRO A 3 -12.56 -21.82 -5.08
C PRO A 3 -12.21 -20.34 -5.34
N THR A 4 -12.74 -19.38 -4.59
CA THR A 4 -12.63 -17.94 -4.91
C THR A 4 -11.44 -17.20 -4.29
N VAL A 5 -10.83 -17.70 -3.21
CA VAL A 5 -9.70 -17.02 -2.55
C VAL A 5 -8.41 -17.06 -3.38
N GLY A 6 -8.19 -18.13 -4.15
CA GLY A 6 -7.02 -18.25 -5.02
C GLY A 6 -7.00 -17.26 -6.20
N MET A 7 -8.18 -16.79 -6.63
CA MET A 7 -8.30 -15.89 -7.79
C MET A 7 -7.90 -14.45 -7.45
N VAL A 8 -8.15 -14.00 -6.21
CA VAL A 8 -7.85 -12.61 -5.79
C VAL A 8 -6.35 -12.39 -5.60
N VAL A 9 -5.64 -13.36 -5.01
CA VAL A 9 -4.17 -13.30 -4.88
C VAL A 9 -3.51 -13.35 -6.26
N GLY A 10 -4.04 -14.17 -7.17
CA GLY A 10 -3.56 -14.27 -8.55
C GLY A 10 -3.78 -13.01 -9.40
N VAL A 11 -4.83 -12.22 -9.15
CA VAL A 11 -5.06 -10.96 -9.89
C VAL A 11 -4.14 -9.85 -9.42
N VAL A 12 -3.86 -9.75 -8.11
CA VAL A 12 -2.91 -8.75 -7.58
C VAL A 12 -1.48 -9.07 -8.03
N PHE A 13 -1.08 -10.35 -8.02
CA PHE A 13 0.24 -10.75 -8.51
C PHE A 13 0.34 -10.76 -10.05
N GLY A 14 -0.73 -11.18 -10.74
CA GLY A 14 -0.79 -11.25 -12.20
C GLY A 14 -0.84 -9.88 -12.88
N ALA A 15 -1.44 -8.87 -12.24
CA ALA A 15 -1.38 -7.49 -12.72
C ALA A 15 0.03 -6.88 -12.61
N LEU A 16 0.86 -7.37 -11.67
CA LEU A 16 2.26 -6.95 -11.54
C LEU A 16 3.21 -7.68 -12.51
N THR A 17 2.86 -8.86 -13.01
CA THR A 17 3.72 -9.64 -13.91
C THR A 17 3.31 -9.58 -15.40
N SER A 18 2.17 -8.98 -15.73
CA SER A 18 1.64 -8.94 -17.11
C SER A 18 2.19 -7.80 -17.96
N SER A 19 2.81 -6.76 -17.38
CA SER A 19 3.58 -5.78 -18.14
C SER A 19 5.00 -6.31 -18.38
N GLY A 20 5.19 -6.98 -19.51
CA GLY A 20 6.42 -7.69 -19.90
C GLY A 20 7.67 -6.82 -19.92
N GLY A 21 8.40 -6.84 -18.81
CA GLY A 21 9.84 -6.58 -18.75
C GLY A 21 10.46 -7.66 -17.88
N GLU A 22 11.40 -8.43 -18.44
CA GLU A 22 12.28 -9.30 -17.66
C GLU A 22 13.04 -8.45 -16.64
N LEU A 23 12.52 -8.40 -15.41
CA LEU A 23 13.23 -7.88 -14.25
C LEU A 23 13.89 -9.06 -13.55
N HIS A 24 15.20 -9.17 -13.72
CA HIS A 24 16.04 -10.10 -12.98
C HIS A 24 15.85 -9.87 -11.46
N ALA A 25 15.42 -10.91 -10.76
CA ALA A 25 15.15 -10.91 -9.31
C ALA A 25 16.43 -10.87 -8.43
N GLY A 26 17.51 -10.24 -8.92
CA GLY A 26 18.84 -10.27 -8.29
C GLY A 26 19.23 -9.08 -7.40
N ASP A 27 18.61 -7.90 -7.58
CA ASP A 27 19.24 -6.64 -7.13
C ASP A 27 18.47 -5.87 -6.04
N VAL A 28 17.92 -6.54 -5.02
CA VAL A 28 17.17 -5.84 -3.93
C VAL A 28 17.87 -5.87 -2.57
N PHE A 29 19.02 -6.55 -2.42
CA PHE A 29 19.80 -6.50 -1.17
C PHE A 29 21.30 -6.38 -1.41
N ALA A 30 21.74 -5.18 -1.78
CA ALA A 30 23.14 -4.76 -1.66
C ALA A 30 23.20 -3.34 -1.05
N ALA A 31 22.89 -3.24 0.24
CA ALA A 31 23.36 -2.16 1.08
C ALA A 31 24.79 -2.53 1.52
N GLY A 32 25.80 -1.97 0.85
CA GLY A 32 27.20 -2.21 1.21
C GLY A 32 28.15 -1.25 0.49
N ASP A 33 28.64 -0.27 1.25
CA ASP A 33 29.86 0.52 1.05
C ASP A 33 30.23 1.01 -0.36
N ALA A 34 29.89 2.27 -0.64
CA ALA A 34 30.57 3.04 -1.68
C ALA A 34 31.90 3.60 -1.13
N PRO A 35 33.06 3.25 -1.71
CA PRO A 35 34.33 3.85 -1.34
C PRO A 35 34.43 5.28 -1.88
N ARG A 36 35.09 6.13 -1.09
CA ARG A 36 35.45 7.51 -1.40
C ARG A 36 36.12 7.64 -2.77
N ARG A 37 35.63 8.62 -3.53
CA ARG A 37 36.35 9.39 -4.57
C ARG A 37 37.87 9.33 -4.41
N MET A 38 38.56 8.79 -5.41
CA MET A 38 39.89 9.28 -5.80
C MET A 38 39.80 9.79 -7.24
N LEU A 39 40.05 11.09 -7.35
CA LEU A 39 40.23 11.85 -8.59
C LEU A 39 41.38 11.23 -9.40
N LEU A 40 41.13 10.91 -10.67
CA LEU A 40 42.15 10.91 -11.70
C LEU A 40 41.51 11.37 -13.02
N MET A 41 41.86 12.59 -13.43
CA MET A 41 41.65 13.09 -14.79
C MET A 41 42.66 12.40 -15.72
N PRO A 42 42.23 11.95 -16.91
CA PRO A 42 43.08 11.95 -18.08
C PRO A 42 42.73 13.15 -18.98
N ALA A 43 43.77 13.87 -19.37
CA ALA A 43 43.76 14.79 -20.49
C ALA A 43 43.91 13.98 -21.80
N GLY A 44 43.10 14.31 -22.81
CA GLY A 44 43.14 13.78 -24.17
C GLY A 44 41.88 14.23 -24.88
N ASP A 45 41.84 15.40 -25.51
CA ASP A 45 42.43 15.81 -26.80
C ASP A 45 41.72 15.23 -28.03
N GLY A 46 41.17 16.16 -28.82
CA GLY A 46 41.06 16.11 -30.28
C GLY A 46 40.20 15.04 -30.93
N GLY A 47 38.91 15.33 -31.16
CA GLY A 47 38.07 14.49 -32.01
C GLY A 47 36.70 15.10 -32.34
N SER A 48 36.69 16.06 -33.26
CA SER A 48 35.50 16.65 -33.87
C SER A 48 34.70 15.61 -34.68
N MET A 49 33.47 15.33 -34.26
CA MET A 49 32.36 15.06 -35.19
C MET A 49 31.12 15.76 -34.66
N GLU A 50 30.73 16.81 -35.37
CA GLU A 50 29.42 17.44 -35.31
C GLU A 50 28.35 16.40 -35.63
N GLU A 51 27.75 15.79 -34.61
CA GLU A 51 26.45 15.14 -34.75
C GLU A 51 25.37 16.20 -34.53
N GLU A 52 25.02 16.90 -35.61
CA GLU A 52 23.73 17.56 -35.76
C GLU A 52 22.61 16.52 -35.56
N ARG A 53 22.18 16.35 -34.32
CA ARG A 53 20.82 15.96 -33.99
C ARG A 53 20.10 17.16 -33.40
N GLY A 54 19.88 18.16 -34.26
CA GLY A 54 18.86 19.18 -34.09
C GLY A 54 17.48 18.53 -34.13
N GLY A 55 17.04 18.02 -32.98
CA GLY A 55 15.69 17.51 -32.76
C GLY A 55 15.16 18.08 -31.45
N THR A 56 14.63 19.30 -31.51
CA THR A 56 13.62 19.91 -30.63
C THR A 56 13.15 19.07 -29.42
N SER A 57 14.03 18.82 -28.45
CA SER A 57 13.74 18.01 -27.25
C SER A 57 13.51 18.84 -25.98
N GLY A 58 13.49 20.18 -26.10
CA GLY A 58 13.42 21.09 -24.96
C GLY A 58 12.02 21.62 -24.62
N GLU A 59 11.10 21.71 -25.59
CA GLU A 59 9.91 22.58 -25.46
C GLU A 59 8.59 21.83 -25.25
N ALA A 60 8.62 20.50 -25.05
CA ALA A 60 7.43 19.68 -24.85
C ALA A 60 7.17 19.26 -23.37
N ARG A 61 7.91 19.81 -22.39
CA ARG A 61 7.98 19.22 -21.05
C ARG A 61 7.17 19.86 -19.90
N PRO A 62 6.73 21.13 -19.92
CA PRO A 62 6.00 21.68 -18.78
C PRO A 62 4.56 21.12 -18.68
N GLU A 63 3.82 21.06 -19.79
CA GLU A 63 2.43 20.59 -19.79
C GLU A 63 2.30 19.11 -19.38
N ARG A 64 3.21 18.25 -19.83
CA ARG A 64 3.23 16.82 -19.43
C ARG A 64 3.50 16.65 -17.94
N THR A 65 4.38 17.47 -17.37
CA THR A 65 4.73 17.42 -15.95
C THR A 65 3.56 17.91 -15.09
N GLU A 66 2.92 19.02 -15.49
CA GLU A 66 1.75 19.54 -14.78
C GLU A 66 0.58 18.53 -14.80
N HIS A 67 0.30 17.92 -15.96
CA HIS A 67 -0.73 16.90 -16.06
C HIS A 67 -0.42 15.70 -15.16
N ALA A 68 0.83 15.20 -15.17
CA ALA A 68 1.23 14.08 -14.33
C ALA A 68 1.11 14.40 -12.82
N LEU A 69 1.50 15.60 -12.39
CA LEU A 69 1.33 16.06 -11.01
C LEU A 69 -0.15 16.17 -10.62
N ARG A 70 -0.99 16.68 -11.51
CA ARG A 70 -2.44 16.78 -11.28
C ARG A 70 -3.06 15.39 -11.14
N THR A 71 -2.71 14.46 -12.02
CA THR A 71 -3.17 13.06 -11.93
C THR A 71 -2.69 12.40 -10.63
N HIS A 72 -1.43 12.58 -10.25
CA HIS A 72 -0.89 12.05 -8.99
C HIS A 72 -1.67 12.59 -7.77
N ARG A 73 -1.90 13.90 -7.69
CA ARG A 73 -2.67 14.53 -6.61
C ARG A 73 -4.09 13.98 -6.53
N THR A 74 -4.77 13.86 -7.67
CA THR A 74 -6.12 13.27 -7.71
C THR A 74 -6.11 11.82 -7.22
N LEU A 75 -5.16 11.01 -7.67
CA LEU A 75 -5.01 9.62 -7.21
C LEU A 75 -4.69 9.53 -5.72
N SER A 76 -3.83 10.41 -5.20
CA SER A 76 -3.48 10.47 -3.78
C SER A 76 -4.70 10.78 -2.90
N VAL A 77 -5.54 11.74 -3.32
CA VAL A 77 -6.81 12.08 -2.64
C VAL A 77 -7.81 10.92 -2.71
N VAL A 78 -7.98 10.31 -3.89
CA VAL A 78 -8.91 9.18 -4.06
C VAL A 78 -8.46 7.97 -3.23
N THR A 79 -7.15 7.68 -3.20
CA THR A 79 -6.58 6.63 -2.36
C THR A 79 -6.83 6.89 -0.88
N THR A 80 -6.60 8.13 -0.43
CA THR A 80 -6.88 8.55 0.96
C THR A 80 -8.34 8.32 1.31
N GLY A 81 -9.26 8.73 0.42
CA GLY A 81 -10.70 8.49 0.60
C GLY A 81 -11.05 7.00 0.69
N SER A 82 -10.49 6.18 -0.20
CA SER A 82 -10.71 4.72 -0.19
C SER A 82 -10.20 4.06 1.09
N LEU A 83 -9.02 4.47 1.57
CA LEU A 83 -8.44 3.99 2.82
C LEU A 83 -9.30 4.37 4.03
N LEU A 84 -9.82 5.60 4.08
CA LEU A 84 -10.74 6.03 5.13
C LEU A 84 -12.05 5.23 5.13
N VAL A 85 -12.63 4.97 3.96
CA VAL A 85 -13.82 4.12 3.84
C VAL A 85 -13.52 2.69 4.30
N THR A 86 -12.39 2.13 3.91
CA THR A 86 -11.96 0.79 4.32
C THR A 86 -11.77 0.70 5.84
N ALA A 87 -11.14 1.71 6.44
CA ALA A 87 -10.95 1.80 7.89
C ALA A 87 -12.28 1.95 8.63
N ALA A 88 -13.22 2.75 8.12
CA ALA A 88 -14.56 2.89 8.68
C ALA A 88 -15.32 1.55 8.63
N LEU A 89 -15.27 0.84 7.51
CA LEU A 89 -15.87 -0.51 7.38
C LEU A 89 -15.22 -1.49 8.36
N GLY A 90 -13.88 -1.49 8.47
CA GLY A 90 -13.16 -2.32 9.43
C GLY A 90 -13.53 -2.00 10.88
N THR A 91 -13.81 -0.74 11.18
CA THR A 91 -14.30 -0.28 12.50
C THR A 91 -15.70 -0.82 12.78
N LEU A 92 -16.60 -0.78 11.80
CA LEU A 92 -17.95 -1.33 11.95
C LEU A 92 -17.90 -2.85 12.16
N THR A 93 -17.05 -3.57 11.40
CA THR A 93 -16.79 -4.99 11.62
C THR A 93 -16.26 -5.23 13.02
N ALA A 94 -15.30 -4.43 13.47
CA ALA A 94 -14.72 -4.54 14.80
C ALA A 94 -15.74 -4.37 15.93
N ILE A 95 -16.71 -3.46 15.79
CA ILE A 95 -17.76 -3.26 16.80
C ILE A 95 -18.72 -4.46 16.84
N ASN A 96 -19.00 -5.05 15.68
CA ASN A 96 -19.92 -6.16 15.56
C ASN A 96 -19.31 -7.50 16.01
N GLU A 97 -18.03 -7.71 15.72
CA GLU A 97 -17.29 -8.92 16.10
C GLU A 97 -16.55 -8.74 17.44
N GLY A 98 -16.03 -9.83 18.02
CA GLY A 98 -15.22 -9.76 19.25
C GLY A 98 -13.93 -8.96 19.05
N THR A 99 -13.38 -8.37 20.10
CA THR A 99 -12.03 -7.79 20.09
C THR A 99 -11.42 -8.06 21.46
N ALA A 100 -10.12 -7.84 21.61
CA ALA A 100 -9.48 -7.97 22.93
C ALA A 100 -10.12 -7.07 24.02
N PHE A 101 -10.98 -6.12 23.64
CA PHE A 101 -11.62 -5.17 24.56
C PHE A 101 -13.13 -5.43 24.76
N HIS A 102 -13.79 -6.23 23.92
CA HIS A 102 -15.23 -6.49 24.03
C HIS A 102 -15.66 -7.75 23.24
N ASP A 103 -16.75 -8.40 23.64
CA ASP A 103 -17.24 -9.63 22.97
C ASP A 103 -17.95 -9.39 21.61
N GLY A 104 -18.21 -8.12 21.27
CA GLY A 104 -18.86 -7.73 20.01
C GLY A 104 -20.38 -7.71 20.10
N ARG A 105 -21.02 -7.00 19.18
CA ARG A 105 -22.49 -6.84 19.21
C ARG A 105 -23.28 -8.00 18.61
N CYS A 106 -22.64 -8.81 17.76
CA CYS A 106 -23.26 -10.01 17.19
C CYS A 106 -23.51 -11.09 18.25
N THR A 107 -22.63 -11.22 19.25
CA THR A 107 -22.78 -12.18 20.35
C THR A 107 -23.84 -11.72 21.36
N THR A 108 -23.99 -10.41 21.55
CA THR A 108 -25.01 -9.83 22.45
C THR A 108 -26.40 -9.67 21.80
N GLY A 109 -26.57 -10.07 20.52
CA GLY A 109 -27.84 -10.01 19.81
C GLY A 109 -28.31 -8.61 19.38
N HIS A 110 -27.41 -7.62 19.33
CA HIS A 110 -27.74 -6.23 18.98
C HIS A 110 -26.75 -5.62 17.95
N PRO A 111 -26.54 -6.26 16.79
CA PRO A 111 -25.54 -5.82 15.81
C PRO A 111 -25.88 -4.47 15.18
N LEU A 112 -24.84 -3.69 14.87
CA LEU A 112 -24.97 -2.54 13.98
C LEU A 112 -25.28 -3.03 12.57
N LEU A 113 -26.25 -2.41 11.91
CA LEU A 113 -26.74 -2.79 10.57
C LEU A 113 -27.47 -4.15 10.51
N GLY A 114 -27.92 -4.69 11.66
CA GLY A 114 -28.65 -5.96 11.69
C GLY A 114 -27.80 -7.15 11.24
N ASP A 115 -28.43 -8.15 10.64
CA ASP A 115 -27.78 -9.39 10.19
C ASP A 115 -26.65 -9.13 9.17
N TYR A 116 -26.81 -8.10 8.34
CA TYR A 116 -25.78 -7.66 7.40
C TYR A 116 -24.45 -7.36 8.08
N GLY A 117 -24.50 -6.78 9.28
CA GLY A 117 -23.34 -6.42 10.08
C GLY A 117 -22.52 -7.62 10.56
N CYS A 118 -23.14 -8.80 10.70
CA CYS A 118 -22.49 -10.03 11.14
C CYS A 118 -22.09 -10.93 9.95
N GLU A 119 -22.91 -10.98 8.89
CA GLU A 119 -22.73 -11.96 7.83
C GLU A 119 -22.03 -11.44 6.58
N SER A 120 -22.17 -10.15 6.25
CA SER A 120 -21.80 -9.64 4.91
C SER A 120 -20.83 -8.46 4.96
N LEU A 121 -20.78 -7.74 6.07
CA LEU A 121 -19.94 -6.55 6.20
C LEU A 121 -18.45 -6.85 5.98
N HIS A 122 -17.97 -8.02 6.41
CA HIS A 122 -16.57 -8.44 6.18
C HIS A 122 -16.23 -8.58 4.68
N ILE A 123 -17.19 -8.96 3.83
CA ILE A 123 -17.00 -9.07 2.38
C ILE A 123 -16.82 -7.67 1.78
N VAL A 124 -17.66 -6.71 2.19
CA VAL A 124 -17.57 -5.33 1.70
C VAL A 124 -16.30 -4.64 2.21
N HIS A 125 -15.92 -4.88 3.47
CA HIS A 125 -14.63 -4.45 3.99
C HIS A 125 -13.47 -5.05 3.16
N GLY A 126 -13.47 -6.36 2.90
CA GLY A 126 -12.44 -7.02 2.09
C GLY A 126 -12.36 -6.46 0.66
N ALA A 127 -13.50 -6.24 -0.01
CA ALA A 127 -13.55 -5.63 -1.34
C ALA A 127 -12.99 -4.19 -1.34
N SER A 128 -13.35 -3.40 -0.33
CA SER A 128 -12.82 -2.03 -0.17
C SER A 128 -11.31 -2.01 0.10
N ALA A 129 -10.80 -3.00 0.85
CA ALA A 129 -9.38 -3.16 1.11
C ALA A 129 -8.60 -3.47 -0.17
N ILE A 130 -9.09 -4.38 -1.01
CA ILE A 130 -8.49 -4.68 -2.32
C ILE A 130 -8.43 -3.43 -3.19
N LEU A 131 -9.55 -2.69 -3.29
CA LEU A 131 -9.60 -1.44 -4.05
C LEU A 131 -8.58 -0.42 -3.54
N SER A 132 -8.46 -0.29 -2.21
CA SER A 132 -7.49 0.63 -1.59
C SER A 132 -6.05 0.26 -1.92
N VAL A 133 -5.70 -1.03 -1.91
CA VAL A 133 -4.35 -1.50 -2.30
C VAL A 133 -4.06 -1.22 -3.78
N VAL A 134 -5.04 -1.42 -4.66
CA VAL A 134 -4.91 -1.11 -6.09
C VAL A 134 -4.69 0.39 -6.31
N LEU A 135 -5.50 1.24 -5.68
CA LEU A 135 -5.37 2.70 -5.76
C LEU A 135 -4.05 3.19 -5.17
N TYR A 136 -3.62 2.63 -4.04
CA TYR A 136 -2.33 2.92 -3.43
C TYR A 136 -1.17 2.59 -4.36
N THR A 137 -1.20 1.39 -4.96
CA THR A 137 -0.17 0.94 -5.90
C THR A 137 -0.13 1.84 -7.14
N ALA A 138 -1.29 2.18 -7.71
CA ALA A 138 -1.39 3.09 -8.84
C ALA A 138 -0.82 4.49 -8.52
N THR A 139 -1.11 5.02 -7.32
CA THR A 139 -0.56 6.29 -6.85
C THR A 139 0.97 6.23 -6.75
N ALA A 140 1.51 5.17 -6.13
CA ALA A 140 2.95 4.98 -5.99
C ALA A 140 3.67 4.86 -7.35
N VAL A 141 3.13 4.08 -8.29
CA VAL A 141 3.69 3.94 -9.64
C VAL A 141 3.69 5.27 -10.39
N GLN A 142 2.61 6.06 -10.28
CA GLN A 142 2.52 7.37 -10.91
C GLN A 142 3.52 8.38 -10.31
N GLY A 143 3.88 8.22 -9.02
CA GLY A 143 4.84 9.07 -8.31
C GLY A 143 6.31 8.81 -8.68
N LEU A 144 6.65 7.61 -9.17
CA LEU A 144 8.03 7.22 -9.54
C LEU A 144 8.70 8.17 -10.55
N PRO A 145 8.12 8.45 -11.74
CA PRO A 145 8.75 9.33 -12.72
C PRO A 145 8.84 10.79 -12.26
N LEU A 146 8.08 11.18 -11.22
CA LEU A 146 8.05 12.52 -10.66
C LEU A 146 9.08 12.72 -9.53
N GLY A 147 9.75 11.64 -9.08
CA GLY A 147 10.73 11.72 -8.00
C GLY A 147 10.13 12.08 -6.64
N LEU A 148 8.80 11.97 -6.47
CA LEU A 148 8.10 12.42 -5.25
C LEU A 148 8.50 11.64 -3.99
N ASN A 149 9.01 10.41 -4.16
CA ASN A 149 9.56 9.60 -3.08
C ASN A 149 10.88 10.15 -2.49
N GLN A 150 11.44 11.24 -3.03
CA GLN A 150 12.68 11.87 -2.55
C GLN A 150 12.44 13.15 -1.72
N SER A 151 11.21 13.43 -1.28
CA SER A 151 10.90 14.61 -0.47
C SER A 151 11.83 14.74 0.76
N GLU A 152 12.38 15.95 0.97
CA GLU A 152 13.55 16.20 1.82
C GLU A 152 13.26 16.25 3.33
N GLY A 153 12.01 16.05 3.76
CA GLY A 153 11.62 16.11 5.18
C GLY A 153 11.79 14.77 5.91
N PRO A 154 12.46 14.72 7.09
CA PRO A 154 12.58 13.48 7.87
C PRO A 154 11.21 12.93 8.30
N LEU A 155 10.24 13.80 8.58
CA LEU A 155 8.87 13.41 8.93
C LEU A 155 8.16 12.73 7.77
N TYR A 156 8.19 13.33 6.57
CA TYR A 156 7.56 12.75 5.37
C TYR A 156 8.11 11.36 5.12
N ARG A 157 9.44 11.19 5.16
CA ARG A 157 10.11 9.90 4.97
C ARG A 157 9.67 8.84 5.99
N ILE A 158 9.57 9.21 7.27
CA ILE A 158 9.09 8.30 8.32
C ILE A 158 7.66 7.88 8.04
N LEU A 159 6.76 8.83 7.75
CA LEU A 159 5.36 8.54 7.44
C LEU A 159 5.24 7.66 6.19
N SER A 160 6.06 7.90 5.17
CA SER A 160 6.12 7.08 3.95
C SER A 160 6.48 5.63 4.24
N TYR A 161 7.47 5.39 5.08
CA TYR A 161 7.81 4.03 5.51
C TYR A 161 6.69 3.41 6.35
N VAL A 162 6.09 4.16 7.27
CA VAL A 162 5.01 3.66 8.13
C VAL A 162 3.81 3.21 7.29
N HIS A 163 3.31 4.04 6.37
CA HIS A 163 2.17 3.65 5.56
C HIS A 163 2.51 2.56 4.54
N LEU A 164 3.74 2.53 4.02
CA LEU A 164 4.18 1.46 3.11
C LEU A 164 4.21 0.09 3.82
N VAL A 165 4.85 0.02 4.99
CA VAL A 165 4.90 -1.20 5.79
C VAL A 165 3.48 -1.60 6.21
N GLY A 166 2.66 -0.64 6.63
CA GLY A 166 1.27 -0.85 7.00
C GLY A 166 0.43 -1.49 5.89
N ILE A 167 0.50 -0.95 4.67
CA ILE A 167 -0.24 -1.45 3.50
C ILE A 167 0.14 -2.89 3.15
N VAL A 168 1.42 -3.27 3.32
CA VAL A 168 1.87 -4.64 3.10
C VAL A 168 1.43 -5.56 4.24
N LEU A 169 1.49 -5.08 5.47
CA LEU A 169 1.20 -5.89 6.66
C LEU A 169 -0.30 -6.15 6.85
N GLN A 170 -1.17 -5.21 6.51
CA GLN A 170 -2.62 -5.34 6.72
C GLN A 170 -3.24 -6.59 6.05
N PRO A 171 -3.02 -6.89 4.76
CA PRO A 171 -3.54 -8.11 4.13
C PRO A 171 -3.06 -9.38 4.82
N ILE A 172 -1.79 -9.41 5.25
CA ILE A 172 -1.20 -10.55 5.96
C ILE A 172 -1.90 -10.75 7.30
N LEU A 173 -2.05 -9.68 8.09
CA LEU A 173 -2.76 -9.73 9.36
C LEU A 173 -4.23 -10.14 9.18
N GLY A 174 -4.90 -9.64 8.14
CA GLY A 174 -6.27 -10.01 7.81
C GLY A 174 -6.39 -11.51 7.54
N LEU A 175 -5.51 -12.07 6.70
CA LEU A 175 -5.49 -13.51 6.41
C LEU A 175 -5.18 -14.36 7.65
N ILE A 176 -4.21 -13.96 8.48
CA ILE A 176 -3.89 -14.68 9.72
C ILE A 176 -5.09 -14.66 10.69
N THR A 177 -5.81 -13.54 10.75
CA THR A 177 -7.01 -13.40 11.60
C THR A 177 -8.14 -14.29 11.09
N SER A 178 -8.33 -14.40 9.78
CA SER A 178 -9.39 -15.23 9.18
C SER A 178 -9.08 -16.74 9.18
N TYR A 179 -7.81 -17.12 9.17
CA TYR A 179 -7.37 -18.52 9.05
C TYR A 179 -6.31 -18.91 10.10
N PRO A 180 -6.63 -18.81 11.41
CA PRO A 180 -5.67 -19.09 12.48
C PRO A 180 -5.18 -20.55 12.50
N GLU A 181 -5.91 -21.48 11.87
CA GLU A 181 -5.48 -22.87 11.68
C GLU A 181 -4.23 -23.01 10.82
N VAL A 182 -3.96 -22.08 9.90
CA VAL A 182 -2.80 -22.14 8.98
C VAL A 182 -1.49 -22.00 9.76
N ILE A 183 -1.52 -21.31 10.90
CA ILE A 183 -0.36 -21.12 11.79
C ILE A 183 -0.41 -22.03 13.02
N GLY A 184 -1.30 -23.04 13.03
CA GLY A 184 -1.33 -24.08 14.07
C GLY A 184 -1.98 -23.67 15.40
N ILE A 185 -2.86 -22.66 15.42
CA ILE A 185 -3.57 -22.29 16.65
C ILE A 185 -4.57 -23.39 17.06
N ASN A 186 -4.43 -23.84 18.31
CA ASN A 186 -5.30 -24.84 18.92
C ASN A 186 -6.76 -24.39 18.91
N PRO A 187 -7.74 -25.29 18.62
CA PRO A 187 -9.15 -24.95 18.55
C PRO A 187 -9.69 -24.19 19.77
N GLY A 188 -9.28 -24.57 20.97
CA GLY A 188 -9.72 -23.92 22.23
C GLY A 188 -9.17 -22.51 22.45
N ALA A 189 -8.19 -22.06 21.66
CA ALA A 189 -7.60 -20.73 21.75
C ALA A 189 -7.97 -19.82 20.56
N ARG A 190 -8.74 -20.32 19.59
CA ARG A 190 -9.01 -19.60 18.32
C ARG A 190 -9.81 -18.32 18.51
N GLU A 191 -10.80 -18.35 19.38
CA GLU A 191 -11.65 -17.19 19.67
C GLU A 191 -10.80 -16.05 20.24
N HIS A 192 -10.09 -16.32 21.35
CA HIS A 192 -9.20 -15.34 21.98
C HIS A 192 -8.09 -14.84 21.03
N PHE A 193 -7.50 -15.74 20.24
CA PHE A 193 -6.51 -15.36 19.24
C PHE A 193 -7.10 -14.43 18.18
N GLY A 194 -8.28 -14.76 17.65
CA GLY A 194 -8.99 -13.95 16.66
C GLY A 194 -9.29 -12.54 17.18
N ASP A 195 -9.74 -12.44 18.43
CA ASP A 195 -10.05 -11.16 19.08
C ASP A 195 -8.82 -10.27 19.23
N VAL A 196 -7.69 -10.85 19.66
CA VAL A 196 -6.41 -10.13 19.78
C VAL A 196 -5.90 -9.70 18.41
N MET A 197 -5.91 -10.61 17.42
CA MET A 197 -5.42 -10.29 16.08
C MET A 197 -6.29 -9.25 15.38
N ARG A 198 -7.61 -9.29 15.56
CA ARG A 198 -8.54 -8.29 15.06
C ARG A 198 -8.22 -6.91 15.66
N THR A 199 -7.99 -6.83 16.98
CA THR A 199 -7.54 -5.59 17.64
C THR A 199 -6.24 -5.04 17.04
N ILE A 200 -5.23 -5.90 16.86
CA ILE A 200 -3.94 -5.51 16.27
C ILE A 200 -4.14 -5.00 14.84
N HIS A 201 -4.93 -5.73 14.04
CA HIS A 201 -5.21 -5.38 12.64
C HIS A 201 -5.86 -3.99 12.52
N ILE A 202 -6.83 -3.67 13.38
CA ILE A 202 -7.48 -2.34 13.43
C ILE A 202 -6.47 -1.26 13.82
N GLY A 203 -5.68 -1.49 14.86
CA GLY A 203 -4.68 -0.53 15.33
C GLY A 203 -3.65 -0.19 14.25
N VAL A 204 -3.08 -1.22 13.61
CA VAL A 204 -2.17 -1.05 12.47
C VAL A 204 -2.86 -0.33 11.32
N GLY A 205 -4.14 -0.65 11.06
CA GLY A 205 -4.93 0.01 10.03
C GLY A 205 -5.09 1.52 10.25
N TYR A 206 -5.46 1.95 11.46
CA TYR A 206 -5.56 3.37 11.76
C TYR A 206 -4.24 4.11 11.63
N VAL A 207 -3.14 3.53 12.12
CA VAL A 207 -1.81 4.13 11.97
C VAL A 207 -1.44 4.26 10.49
N THR A 208 -1.71 3.24 9.68
CA THR A 208 -1.44 3.23 8.24
C THR A 208 -2.22 4.32 7.51
N VAL A 209 -3.53 4.42 7.76
CA VAL A 209 -4.40 5.43 7.13
C VAL A 209 -4.03 6.83 7.59
N ALA A 210 -3.76 7.04 8.87
CA ALA A 210 -3.34 8.33 9.40
C ALA A 210 -1.99 8.77 8.80
N ALA A 211 -1.03 7.86 8.69
CA ALA A 211 0.26 8.13 8.08
C ALA A 211 0.12 8.52 6.61
N TYR A 212 -0.66 7.76 5.83
CA TYR A 212 -0.92 8.06 4.42
C TYR A 212 -1.67 9.37 4.21
N ALA A 213 -2.74 9.61 4.98
CA ALA A 213 -3.49 10.87 4.88
C ALA A 213 -2.61 12.07 5.23
N THR A 214 -1.73 11.93 6.24
CA THR A 214 -0.79 12.99 6.62
C THR A 214 0.24 13.25 5.51
N THR A 215 0.79 12.21 4.87
CA THR A 215 1.68 12.39 3.71
C THR A 215 0.96 13.08 2.56
N THR A 216 -0.28 12.69 2.27
CA THR A 216 -1.09 13.36 1.24
C THR A 216 -1.29 14.84 1.56
N VAL A 217 -1.61 15.20 2.82
CA VAL A 217 -1.75 16.62 3.22
C VAL A 217 -0.43 17.39 3.08
N LEU A 218 0.70 16.78 3.40
CA LEU A 218 2.02 17.42 3.28
C LEU A 218 2.48 17.64 1.82
N GLU A 219 1.85 16.97 0.85
CA GLU A 219 2.13 17.14 -0.59
C GLU A 219 1.36 18.31 -1.23
N PHE A 220 0.39 18.89 -0.51
CA PHE A 220 -0.42 20.03 -0.95
C PHE A 220 0.11 21.35 -0.38
#